data_AF-S0F799-F1
#
_entry.id   AF-S0F799-F1
#
_cell.length_a   1.000
_cell.length_b   1.000
_cell.length_c   1.000
_cell.angle_alpha   90.00
_cell.angle_beta   90.00
_cell.angle_gamma   90.00
#
_symmetry.space_group_name_H-M   'P 1'
#
loop_
_entity.id
_entity.type
_entity.pdbx_description
1 polymer ?
#
loop_
_entity_poly.entity_id
_entity_poly.type
_entity_poly.pdbx_seq_one_letter_code
_entity_poly.pdbx_strand_id
1 'polypeptide(L)'
;MTRQDTVIKIAKITRIIGEWKFRYDLDGEVEMETLSPELLDIATWVRDIQQYIENDSSPVLTRLIMNIGFTDMLNDYIHEHKIEIDPTYFTVLKNYIANMKSLLALCDRYRDERKGQYTNLIEPLANKQVADLLQRSVDAGILDSDYQPFPKTQLIELKVIAYAISYICKFKHPYNHFEKLWKRTDNNRIGACRIPKYRIQKYDYAKSIYPEVDFSEMKSTKKVEVFYIEQNDEDRRIMLDALLKHGYISLDTTFKKFNGIFDKEQFSGPIDWKKGQRQLAYFLFQAFARFNEKNLWIKGECCFLVNGKTPHVACLSSGYSFIKRHNWTDRFDLKLKEICDRFNHIEPISVPFKNSLPIHTSKCVFHSTASPEAISTMYDALVSEGYIDPQTSFEAYKGIFVETEFKGPVVWMKSQIRLSYLVHLAFKPENPFDMWVKCVYCFRLPSGKAPSRESMDSNLRTIKKRNTLDNFDIKLKTIADNYLAAIQKK
;
A
#
# COMPACT_ATOMS: atom_id res chain seq x y z
N MET A 1 45.42 36.10 -5.89
CA MET A 1 44.38 35.63 -4.96
C MET A 1 44.62 34.15 -4.68
N THR A 2 44.60 33.72 -3.42
CA THR A 2 44.82 32.31 -3.06
C THR A 2 43.51 31.53 -2.98
N ARG A 3 43.58 30.19 -2.95
CA ARG A 3 42.41 29.33 -2.72
C ARG A 3 41.66 29.69 -1.44
N GLN A 4 42.38 30.04 -0.38
CA GLN A 4 41.80 30.42 0.91
C GLN A 4 41.02 31.73 0.79
N ASP A 5 41.58 32.73 0.11
CA ASP A 5 40.89 34.00 -0.16
C ASP A 5 39.59 33.79 -0.95
N THR A 6 39.63 32.90 -1.97
CA THR A 6 38.46 32.55 -2.77
C THR A 6 37.36 31.93 -1.92
N VAL A 7 37.70 30.97 -1.05
CA VAL A 7 36.74 30.34 -0.13
C VAL A 7 36.14 31.36 0.84
N ILE A 8 36.96 32.26 1.40
CA ILE A 8 36.49 33.31 2.32
C ILE A 8 35.50 34.23 1.60
N LYS A 9 35.82 34.68 0.38
CA LYS A 9 34.92 35.53 -0.42
C LYS A 9 33.59 34.82 -0.73
N ILE A 10 33.63 33.53 -1.11
CA ILE A 10 32.41 32.74 -1.33
C ILE A 10 31.54 32.68 -0.06
N ALA A 11 32.16 32.43 1.10
CA ALA A 11 31.45 32.38 2.37
C ALA A 11 30.82 33.73 2.75
N LYS A 12 31.54 34.84 2.54
CA LYS A 12 31.03 36.19 2.77
C LYS A 12 29.84 36.52 1.87
N ILE A 13 29.93 36.22 0.56
CA ILE A 13 28.82 36.39 -0.38
C ILE A 13 27.62 35.56 0.07
N THR A 14 27.83 34.27 0.37
CA THR A 14 26.76 33.37 0.83
C THR A 14 26.04 33.93 2.06
N ARG A 15 26.80 34.48 3.02
CA ARG A 15 26.24 35.11 4.23
C ARG A 15 25.39 36.32 3.88
N ILE A 16 25.92 37.26 3.08
CA ILE A 16 25.23 38.50 2.72
C ILE A 16 23.94 38.20 1.95
N ILE A 17 23.99 37.30 0.97
CA ILE A 17 22.81 36.90 0.18
C ILE A 17 21.81 36.12 1.02
N GLY A 18 22.27 35.27 1.93
CA GLY A 18 21.41 34.57 2.88
C GLY A 18 20.68 35.51 3.84
N GLU A 19 21.39 36.53 4.36
CA GLU A 19 20.81 37.58 5.20
C GLU A 19 19.79 38.42 4.43
N TRP A 20 20.12 38.78 3.19
CA TRP A 20 19.23 39.50 2.30
C TRP A 20 17.93 38.72 2.07
N LYS A 21 18.03 37.42 1.73
CA LYS A 21 16.87 36.54 1.57
C LYS A 21 16.05 36.43 2.84
N PHE A 22 16.69 36.26 3.99
CA PHE A 22 15.99 36.13 5.26
C PHE A 22 15.10 37.33 5.55
N ARG A 23 15.58 38.55 5.25
CA ARG A 23 14.82 39.78 5.43
C ARG A 23 13.68 39.92 4.44
N TYR A 24 13.95 39.62 3.17
CA TYR A 24 12.91 39.61 2.14
C TYR A 24 11.77 38.63 2.48
N ASP A 25 12.11 37.44 2.98
CA ASP A 25 11.11 36.43 3.39
C ASP A 25 10.28 36.87 4.63
N LEU A 26 10.78 37.81 5.44
CA LEU A 26 10.07 38.33 6.62
C LEU A 26 9.11 39.46 6.26
N ASP A 27 9.62 40.50 5.59
CA ASP A 27 8.92 41.79 5.47
C ASP A 27 8.62 42.18 4.01
N GLY A 28 9.04 41.38 3.01
CA GLY A 28 8.83 41.66 1.58
C GLY A 28 9.70 42.80 1.03
N GLU A 29 10.29 43.63 1.89
CA GLU A 29 11.21 44.71 1.58
C GLU A 29 12.51 44.54 2.37
N VAL A 30 13.61 45.07 1.84
CA VAL A 30 14.93 45.01 2.45
C VAL A 30 15.53 46.40 2.55
N GLU A 31 15.67 46.89 3.78
CA GLU A 31 16.46 48.09 4.10
C GLU A 31 17.95 47.81 3.87
N MET A 32 18.57 48.54 2.96
CA MET A 32 19.94 48.27 2.51
C MET A 32 20.97 48.70 3.56
N GLU A 33 20.67 49.75 4.32
CA GLU A 33 21.52 50.34 5.35
C GLU A 33 21.75 49.40 6.54
N THR A 34 20.84 48.45 6.73
CA THR A 34 20.93 47.48 7.81
C THR A 34 21.71 46.24 7.40
N LEU A 35 22.10 46.08 6.12
CA LEU A 35 22.96 44.99 5.65
C LEU A 35 24.44 45.27 5.97
N SER A 36 25.27 44.24 5.84
CA SER A 36 26.71 44.40 6.05
C SER A 36 27.31 45.45 5.10
N PRO A 37 28.16 46.39 5.57
CA PRO A 37 28.86 47.34 4.70
C PRO A 37 29.71 46.68 3.60
N GLU A 38 30.12 45.44 3.86
CA GLU A 38 30.78 44.54 2.90
C GLU A 38 29.96 44.28 1.63
N LEU A 39 28.65 44.60 1.63
CA LEU A 39 27.78 44.54 0.46
C LEU A 39 28.37 45.30 -0.74
N LEU A 40 29.05 46.43 -0.49
CA LEU A 40 29.64 47.25 -1.54
C LEU A 40 30.77 46.53 -2.31
N ASP A 41 31.38 45.52 -1.72
CA ASP A 41 32.50 44.77 -2.32
C ASP A 41 32.06 43.53 -3.09
N ILE A 42 30.79 43.09 -2.96
CA ILE A 42 30.35 41.77 -3.46
C ILE A 42 30.57 41.60 -4.96
N ALA A 43 30.36 42.66 -5.75
CA ALA A 43 30.49 42.61 -7.20
C ALA A 43 31.96 42.39 -7.61
N THR A 44 32.88 43.04 -6.89
CA THR A 44 34.33 42.88 -7.04
C THR A 44 34.73 41.47 -6.64
N TRP A 45 34.21 40.96 -5.53
CA TRP A 45 34.52 39.61 -5.06
C TRP A 45 34.10 38.51 -6.04
N VAL A 46 32.91 38.62 -6.66
CA VAL A 46 32.47 37.65 -7.68
C VAL A 46 33.42 37.66 -8.88
N ARG A 47 33.85 38.84 -9.34
CA ARG A 47 34.81 38.96 -10.44
C ARG A 47 36.17 38.35 -10.08
N ASP A 48 36.67 38.61 -8.88
CA ASP A 48 37.93 38.03 -8.43
C ASP A 48 37.82 36.50 -8.37
N ILE A 49 36.72 35.97 -7.82
CA ILE A 49 36.43 34.51 -7.80
C ILE A 49 36.44 33.96 -9.22
N GLN A 50 35.79 34.64 -10.18
CA GLN A 50 35.79 34.21 -11.58
C GLN A 50 37.20 34.11 -12.15
N GLN A 51 38.02 35.15 -11.99
CA GLN A 51 39.42 35.14 -12.46
C GLN A 51 40.25 34.00 -11.85
N TYR A 52 40.01 33.66 -10.58
CA TYR A 52 40.70 32.52 -9.96
C TYR A 52 40.22 31.19 -10.56
N ILE A 53 38.91 31.02 -10.73
CA ILE A 53 38.32 29.78 -11.26
C ILE A 53 38.74 29.54 -12.72
N GLU A 54 38.94 30.60 -13.51
CA GLU A 54 39.49 30.52 -14.87
C GLU A 54 40.92 29.96 -14.91
N ASN A 55 41.71 30.16 -13.85
CA ASN A 55 43.10 29.71 -13.76
C ASN A 55 43.27 28.38 -12.99
N ASP A 56 42.44 28.12 -11.99
CA ASP A 56 42.46 26.91 -11.15
C ASP A 56 41.03 26.38 -10.93
N SER A 57 40.61 25.50 -11.84
CA SER A 57 39.25 24.96 -11.86
C SER A 57 39.06 23.85 -10.82
N SER A 58 38.73 24.24 -9.58
CA SER A 58 38.48 23.29 -8.49
C SER A 58 37.01 22.82 -8.40
N PRO A 59 36.72 21.50 -8.43
CA PRO A 59 35.35 20.99 -8.28
C PRO A 59 34.66 21.37 -6.98
N VAL A 60 35.43 21.46 -5.89
CA VAL A 60 34.92 21.87 -4.58
C VAL A 60 34.45 23.32 -4.61
N LEU A 61 35.24 24.21 -5.23
CA LEU A 61 34.88 25.62 -5.36
C LEU A 61 33.67 25.80 -6.28
N THR A 62 33.63 25.11 -7.42
CA THR A 62 32.46 25.12 -8.33
C THR A 62 31.18 24.78 -7.57
N ARG A 63 31.22 23.76 -6.71
CA ARG A 63 30.05 23.37 -5.91
C ARG A 63 29.66 24.42 -4.87
N LEU A 64 30.62 25.04 -4.19
CA LEU A 64 30.34 26.11 -3.23
C LEU A 64 29.70 27.33 -3.90
N ILE A 65 30.21 27.72 -5.08
CA ILE A 65 29.68 28.84 -5.88
C ILE A 65 28.23 28.55 -6.32
N MET A 66 27.97 27.37 -6.87
CA MET A 66 26.61 26.99 -7.29
C MET A 66 25.61 26.93 -6.12
N ASN A 67 26.08 26.79 -4.89
CA ASN A 67 25.23 26.78 -3.70
C ASN A 67 24.89 28.17 -3.15
N ILE A 68 25.49 29.26 -3.64
CA ILE A 68 25.20 30.62 -3.17
C ILE A 68 23.70 30.95 -3.39
N GLY A 69 23.12 30.51 -4.50
CA GLY A 69 21.68 30.60 -4.78
C GLY A 69 21.13 32.02 -4.95
N PHE A 70 19.80 32.11 -5.09
CA PHE A 70 18.97 33.33 -4.98
C PHE A 70 19.30 34.52 -5.89
N THR A 71 20.15 34.33 -6.91
CA THR A 71 20.56 35.40 -7.84
C THR A 71 19.38 35.90 -8.69
N ASP A 72 18.47 35.00 -9.11
CA ASP A 72 17.29 35.38 -9.89
C ASP A 72 16.28 36.16 -9.04
N MET A 73 16.03 35.71 -7.80
CA MET A 73 15.13 36.42 -6.87
C MET A 73 15.63 37.83 -6.56
N LEU A 74 16.93 38.00 -6.32
CA LEU A 74 17.54 39.32 -6.17
C LEU A 74 17.40 40.17 -7.44
N ASN A 75 17.55 39.57 -8.62
CA ASN A 75 17.39 40.26 -9.90
C ASN A 75 15.96 40.78 -10.10
N ASP A 76 14.95 40.01 -9.68
CA ASP A 76 13.55 40.42 -9.76
C ASP A 76 13.28 41.57 -8.79
N TYR A 77 13.74 41.46 -7.54
CA TYR A 77 13.60 42.50 -6.52
C TYR A 77 14.20 43.85 -6.94
N ILE A 78 15.45 43.86 -7.44
CA ILE A 78 16.08 45.14 -7.85
C ILE A 78 15.37 45.76 -9.05
N HIS A 79 14.66 44.97 -9.86
CA HIS A 79 13.89 45.46 -10.98
C HIS A 79 12.61 46.14 -10.51
N GLU A 80 11.91 45.51 -9.54
CA GLU A 80 10.68 46.00 -8.95
C GLU A 80 10.88 47.27 -8.10
N HIS A 81 12.00 47.39 -7.38
CA HIS A 81 12.27 48.50 -6.45
C HIS A 81 13.37 49.46 -6.92
N LYS A 82 13.56 49.57 -8.24
CA LYS A 82 14.62 50.40 -8.85
C LYS A 82 14.63 51.86 -8.39
N ILE A 83 13.47 52.43 -8.07
CA ILE A 83 13.34 53.85 -7.68
C ILE A 83 13.67 54.05 -6.19
N GLU A 84 13.45 53.03 -5.36
CA GLU A 84 13.55 53.08 -3.91
C GLU A 84 14.96 52.75 -3.40
N ILE A 85 15.73 51.98 -4.17
CA ILE A 85 17.10 51.61 -3.83
C ILE A 85 18.06 52.76 -4.13
N ASP A 86 18.92 53.10 -3.16
CA ASP A 86 19.99 54.09 -3.37
C ASP A 86 20.82 53.76 -4.63
N PRO A 87 21.15 54.75 -5.48
CA PRO A 87 21.87 54.53 -6.73
C PRO A 87 23.20 53.76 -6.59
N THR A 88 23.87 53.91 -5.46
CA THR A 88 25.14 53.21 -5.14
C THR A 88 24.88 51.71 -4.98
N TYR A 89 23.93 51.33 -4.11
CA TYR A 89 23.57 49.93 -3.90
C TYR A 89 22.97 49.31 -5.15
N PHE A 90 22.12 50.05 -5.88
CA PHE A 90 21.55 49.58 -7.15
C PHE A 90 22.64 49.18 -8.15
N THR A 91 23.67 50.02 -8.29
CA THR A 91 24.80 49.76 -9.21
C THR A 91 25.60 48.53 -8.77
N VAL A 92 25.90 48.39 -7.48
CA VAL A 92 26.63 47.24 -6.93
C VAL A 92 25.85 45.94 -7.14
N LEU A 93 24.56 45.91 -6.80
CA LEU A 93 23.72 44.72 -6.92
C LEU A 93 23.54 44.31 -8.39
N LYS A 94 23.35 45.27 -9.29
CA LYS A 94 23.28 45.02 -10.74
C LYS A 94 24.57 44.39 -11.27
N ASN A 95 25.72 44.92 -10.85
CA ASN A 95 27.03 44.37 -11.24
C ASN A 95 27.27 42.99 -10.63
N TYR A 96 26.85 42.77 -9.38
CA TYR A 96 26.88 41.46 -8.73
C TYR A 96 26.09 40.42 -9.54
N ILE A 97 24.83 40.72 -9.91
CA ILE A 97 23.99 39.80 -10.67
C ILE A 97 24.63 39.46 -12.02
N ALA A 98 25.13 40.46 -12.74
CA ALA A 98 25.79 40.25 -14.03
C ALA A 98 27.03 39.34 -13.88
N ASN A 99 27.90 39.65 -12.92
CA ASN A 99 29.11 38.88 -12.65
C ASN A 99 28.77 37.45 -12.17
N MET A 100 27.73 37.30 -11.35
CA MET A 100 27.34 36.01 -10.79
C MET A 100 26.73 35.11 -11.86
N LYS A 101 25.90 35.66 -12.77
CA LYS A 101 25.40 34.92 -13.94
C LYS A 101 26.55 34.44 -14.84
N SER A 102 27.55 35.28 -15.07
CA SER A 102 28.79 34.90 -15.80
C SER A 102 29.55 33.77 -15.09
N LEU A 103 29.78 33.91 -13.79
CA LEU A 103 30.48 32.91 -12.98
C LEU A 103 29.74 31.57 -12.93
N LEU A 104 28.42 31.59 -12.79
CA LEU A 104 27.58 30.39 -12.80
C LEU A 104 27.66 29.70 -14.17
N ALA A 105 27.60 30.44 -15.28
CA ALA A 105 27.77 29.88 -16.61
C ALA A 105 29.16 29.26 -16.82
N LEU A 106 30.23 29.86 -16.27
CA LEU A 106 31.56 29.26 -16.26
C LEU A 106 31.60 27.95 -15.45
N CYS A 107 30.97 27.95 -14.27
CA CYS A 107 30.87 26.77 -13.42
C CYS A 107 30.10 25.63 -14.10
N ASP A 108 29.01 25.95 -14.81
CA ASP A 108 28.24 25.00 -15.61
C ASP A 108 29.09 24.40 -16.74
N ARG A 109 29.85 25.22 -17.48
CA ARG A 109 30.78 24.73 -18.51
C ARG A 109 31.80 23.75 -17.93
N TYR A 110 32.47 24.10 -16.83
CA TYR A 110 33.43 23.19 -16.19
C TYR A 110 32.79 21.91 -15.65
N ARG A 111 31.55 21.99 -15.16
CA ARG A 111 30.80 20.79 -14.75
C ARG A 111 30.55 19.88 -15.96
N ASP A 112 30.15 20.44 -17.09
CA ASP A 112 29.85 19.65 -18.29
C ASP A 112 31.12 19.09 -18.95
N GLU A 113 32.23 19.85 -18.97
CA GLU A 113 33.55 19.35 -19.39
C GLU A 113 34.01 18.15 -18.56
N ARG A 114 33.79 18.16 -17.24
CA ARG A 114 34.15 17.04 -16.34
C ARG A 114 33.34 15.78 -16.59
N LYS A 115 32.07 15.91 -16.98
CA LYS A 115 31.27 14.76 -17.38
C LYS A 115 31.83 14.11 -18.65
N GLY A 116 32.56 14.85 -19.48
CA GLY A 116 33.11 14.39 -20.74
C GLY A 116 32.01 13.80 -21.61
N GLN A 117 32.17 12.53 -22.01
CA GLN A 117 31.18 11.81 -22.81
C GLN A 117 29.92 11.37 -22.05
N TYR A 118 29.86 11.54 -20.72
CA TYR A 118 28.75 11.10 -19.86
C TYR A 118 27.76 12.22 -19.53
N THR A 119 27.45 13.08 -20.50
CA THR A 119 26.61 14.28 -20.33
C THR A 119 25.21 13.98 -19.80
N ASN A 120 24.67 12.80 -20.13
CA ASN A 120 23.36 12.31 -19.69
C ASN A 120 23.32 11.87 -18.21
N LEU A 121 24.47 11.79 -17.54
CA LEU A 121 24.58 11.42 -16.13
C LEU A 121 24.85 12.64 -15.26
N ILE A 122 24.30 12.62 -14.03
CA ILE A 122 24.61 13.63 -13.02
C ILE A 122 25.95 13.31 -12.35
N GLU A 123 26.66 14.31 -11.81
CA GLU A 123 27.75 14.04 -10.88
C GLU A 123 27.18 13.44 -9.57
N PRO A 124 27.73 12.35 -9.00
CA PRO A 124 28.98 11.63 -9.27
C PRO A 124 28.84 10.39 -10.20
N LEU A 125 27.66 10.17 -10.79
CA LEU A 125 27.39 9.03 -11.66
C LEU A 125 28.06 9.16 -13.03
N ALA A 126 28.45 10.36 -13.45
CA ALA A 126 29.10 10.65 -14.73
C ALA A 126 30.55 10.15 -14.81
N ASN A 127 30.74 8.83 -14.80
CA ASN A 127 32.02 8.17 -14.98
C ASN A 127 31.87 6.83 -15.72
N LYS A 128 32.99 6.32 -16.24
CA LYS A 128 33.02 5.09 -17.05
C LYS A 128 32.41 3.89 -16.34
N GLN A 129 32.80 3.64 -15.09
CA GLN A 129 32.36 2.45 -14.35
C GLN A 129 30.85 2.43 -14.18
N VAL A 130 30.25 3.56 -13.80
CA VAL A 130 28.80 3.67 -13.63
C VAL A 130 28.08 3.59 -14.97
N ALA A 131 28.60 4.21 -16.03
CA ALA A 131 28.04 4.11 -17.37
C ALA A 131 28.04 2.67 -17.89
N ASP A 132 29.15 1.94 -17.74
CA ASP A 132 29.27 0.52 -18.13
C ASP A 132 28.26 -0.35 -17.36
N LEU A 133 28.03 -0.06 -16.08
CA LEU A 133 27.04 -0.78 -15.26
C LEU A 133 25.59 -0.43 -15.64
N LEU A 134 25.30 0.83 -15.95
CA LEU A 134 23.98 1.26 -16.42
C LEU A 134 23.68 0.70 -17.82
N GLN A 135 24.70 0.58 -18.68
CA GLN A 135 24.57 0.01 -20.02
C GLN A 135 24.00 -1.42 -19.96
N ARG A 136 24.35 -2.23 -18.97
CA ARG A 136 23.72 -3.56 -18.78
C ARG A 136 22.20 -3.49 -18.63
N SER A 137 21.70 -2.44 -17.98
CA SER A 137 20.26 -2.20 -17.84
C SER A 137 19.61 -1.61 -19.09
N VAL A 138 20.39 -0.92 -19.93
CA VAL A 138 19.98 -0.49 -21.28
C VAL A 138 19.82 -1.72 -22.18
N ASP A 139 20.84 -2.58 -22.21
CA ASP A 139 20.85 -3.82 -23.00
C ASP A 139 19.72 -4.77 -22.58
N ALA A 140 19.38 -4.78 -21.29
CA ALA A 140 18.24 -5.54 -20.74
C ALA A 140 16.85 -4.92 -21.01
N GLY A 141 16.79 -3.73 -21.65
CA GLY A 141 15.55 -3.05 -22.02
C GLY A 141 14.80 -2.40 -20.85
N ILE A 142 15.50 -2.10 -19.75
CA ILE A 142 14.93 -1.43 -18.56
C ILE A 142 15.12 0.10 -18.64
N LEU A 143 16.27 0.52 -19.16
CA LEU A 143 16.63 1.92 -19.40
C LEU A 143 16.78 2.18 -20.91
N ASP A 144 16.65 3.43 -21.33
CA ASP A 144 16.98 3.88 -22.69
C ASP A 144 18.47 4.25 -22.84
N SER A 145 18.87 4.64 -24.06
CA SER A 145 20.25 5.01 -24.38
C SER A 145 20.78 6.22 -23.59
N ASP A 146 19.90 7.02 -22.98
CA ASP A 146 20.27 8.16 -22.14
C ASP A 146 20.22 7.80 -20.64
N TYR A 147 20.18 6.51 -20.33
CA TYR A 147 20.12 5.93 -18.99
C TYR A 147 18.85 6.34 -18.20
N GLN A 148 17.77 6.68 -18.90
CA GLN A 148 16.48 7.02 -18.31
C GLN A 148 15.53 5.80 -18.33
N PRO A 149 14.64 5.64 -17.34
CA PRO A 149 13.70 4.53 -17.31
C PRO A 149 12.60 4.68 -18.35
N PHE A 150 12.29 3.59 -19.06
CA PHE A 150 11.10 3.55 -19.91
C PHE A 150 9.80 3.74 -19.10
N PRO A 151 8.69 4.20 -19.72
CA PRO A 151 7.41 4.36 -19.04
C PRO A 151 6.87 3.08 -18.37
N LYS A 152 7.23 1.91 -18.90
CA LYS A 152 6.83 0.57 -18.38
C LYS A 152 7.71 0.06 -17.24
N THR A 153 8.83 0.73 -16.97
CA THR A 153 9.82 0.32 -15.96
C THR A 153 9.25 0.58 -14.58
N GLN A 154 9.25 -0.46 -13.74
CA GLN A 154 8.71 -0.41 -12.39
C GLN A 154 9.76 0.11 -11.40
N LEU A 155 9.28 0.74 -10.34
CA LEU A 155 10.12 1.29 -9.28
C LEU A 155 11.00 0.23 -8.60
N ILE A 156 10.54 -1.03 -8.55
CA ILE A 156 11.33 -2.14 -7.99
C ILE A 156 12.55 -2.50 -8.86
N GLU A 157 12.42 -2.42 -10.18
CA GLU A 157 13.52 -2.64 -11.12
C GLU A 157 14.59 -1.56 -10.91
N LEU A 158 14.16 -0.30 -10.81
CA LEU A 158 15.04 0.84 -10.49
C LEU A 158 15.71 0.72 -9.12
N LYS A 159 15.00 0.21 -8.11
CA LYS A 159 15.57 -0.02 -6.77
C LYS A 159 16.71 -1.03 -6.80
N VAL A 160 16.55 -2.11 -7.55
CA VAL A 160 17.58 -3.15 -7.71
C VAL A 160 18.80 -2.57 -8.43
N ILE A 161 18.60 -1.86 -9.54
CA ILE A 161 19.69 -1.23 -10.31
C ILE A 161 20.47 -0.24 -9.43
N ALA A 162 19.77 0.69 -8.76
CA ALA A 162 20.41 1.68 -7.91
C ALA A 162 21.20 1.05 -6.74
N TYR A 163 20.64 0.02 -6.10
CA TYR A 163 21.34 -0.72 -5.05
C TYR A 163 22.59 -1.44 -5.60
N ALA A 164 22.45 -2.15 -6.72
CA ALA A 164 23.53 -2.92 -7.34
C ALA A 164 24.72 -2.04 -7.73
N ILE A 165 24.46 -0.94 -8.45
CA ILE A 165 25.52 -0.03 -8.87
C ILE A 165 26.16 0.65 -7.66
N SER A 166 25.36 1.06 -6.68
CA SER A 166 25.89 1.65 -5.44
C SER A 166 26.74 0.68 -4.64
N TYR A 167 26.37 -0.61 -4.60
CA TYR A 167 27.14 -1.65 -3.95
C TYR A 167 28.51 -1.82 -4.63
N ILE A 168 28.52 -1.95 -5.96
CA ILE A 168 29.74 -2.13 -6.76
C ILE A 168 30.65 -0.88 -6.67
N CYS A 169 30.07 0.31 -6.81
CA CYS A 169 30.78 1.59 -6.77
C CYS A 169 31.02 2.13 -5.35
N LYS A 170 30.58 1.41 -4.31
CA LYS A 170 30.74 1.77 -2.89
C LYS A 170 30.17 3.16 -2.53
N PHE A 171 29.01 3.51 -3.06
CA PHE A 171 28.35 4.75 -2.70
C PHE A 171 27.75 4.68 -1.28
N LYS A 172 28.04 5.69 -0.46
CA LYS A 172 27.56 5.78 0.93
C LYS A 172 26.03 5.78 1.05
N HIS A 173 25.33 6.34 0.07
CA HIS A 173 23.87 6.45 0.04
C HIS A 173 23.33 5.77 -1.22
N PRO A 174 22.80 4.53 -1.13
CA PRO A 174 22.54 3.68 -2.30
C PRO A 174 21.53 4.21 -3.32
N TYR A 175 20.68 5.16 -2.93
CA TYR A 175 19.55 5.59 -3.78
C TYR A 175 19.61 7.07 -4.18
N ASN A 176 20.30 7.92 -3.40
CA ASN A 176 20.17 9.39 -3.54
C ASN A 176 20.54 9.94 -4.92
N HIS A 177 21.62 9.44 -5.53
CA HIS A 177 22.05 9.91 -6.84
C HIS A 177 21.10 9.43 -7.94
N PHE A 178 20.62 8.20 -7.87
CA PHE A 178 19.66 7.64 -8.82
C PHE A 178 18.27 8.28 -8.70
N GLU A 179 17.84 8.62 -7.48
CA GLU A 179 16.61 9.37 -7.25
C GLU A 179 16.65 10.75 -7.92
N LYS A 180 17.81 11.41 -7.93
CA LYS A 180 17.99 12.67 -8.67
C LYS A 180 18.02 12.43 -10.18
N LEU A 181 18.78 11.44 -10.65
CA LEU A 181 18.89 11.10 -12.08
C LEU A 181 17.51 10.83 -12.71
N TRP A 182 16.69 10.02 -12.04
CA TRP A 182 15.38 9.60 -12.55
C TRP A 182 14.19 10.43 -12.03
N LYS A 183 14.47 11.58 -11.40
CA LYS A 183 13.46 12.53 -10.88
C LYS A 183 12.44 11.87 -9.94
N ARG A 184 12.93 11.10 -8.97
CA ARG A 184 12.17 10.35 -7.94
C ARG A 184 12.43 10.86 -6.52
N THR A 185 12.33 12.17 -6.31
CA THR A 185 12.69 12.83 -5.04
C THR A 185 11.57 12.90 -4.00
N ASP A 186 10.29 12.73 -4.40
CA ASP A 186 9.11 12.94 -3.56
C ASP A 186 8.37 11.63 -3.20
N ASN A 187 7.03 11.59 -3.30
CA ASN A 187 6.17 10.44 -2.96
C ASN A 187 6.49 9.12 -3.70
N ASN A 188 7.43 9.14 -4.65
CA ASN A 188 7.88 8.00 -5.45
C ASN A 188 9.37 7.67 -5.27
N ARG A 189 9.93 7.94 -4.09
CA ARG A 189 11.31 7.58 -3.73
C ARG A 189 11.62 6.10 -3.93
N ILE A 190 12.77 5.83 -4.55
CA ILE A 190 13.28 4.49 -4.84
C ILE A 190 13.64 3.77 -3.53
N GLY A 191 14.26 4.49 -2.60
CA GLY A 191 14.64 3.96 -1.29
C GLY A 191 13.44 3.49 -0.46
N ALA A 192 12.28 4.13 -0.60
CA ALA A 192 11.05 3.80 0.11
C ALA A 192 10.24 2.65 -0.55
N CYS A 193 10.58 2.27 -1.79
CA CYS A 193 9.89 1.20 -2.50
C CYS A 193 9.97 -0.13 -1.73
N ARG A 194 8.82 -0.75 -1.45
CA ARG A 194 8.73 -2.05 -0.79
C ARG A 194 8.94 -3.17 -1.81
N ILE A 195 9.72 -4.19 -1.42
CA ILE A 195 9.92 -5.38 -2.26
C ILE A 195 8.61 -6.17 -2.32
N PRO A 196 8.07 -6.47 -3.52
CA PRO A 196 6.86 -7.26 -3.67
C PRO A 196 7.02 -8.65 -3.06
N LYS A 197 6.02 -9.10 -2.28
CA LYS A 197 5.96 -10.49 -1.77
C LYS A 197 5.53 -11.49 -2.83
N TYR A 198 4.80 -11.01 -3.84
CA TYR A 198 4.23 -11.80 -4.92
C TYR A 198 4.56 -11.09 -6.25
N ARG A 199 4.64 -11.85 -7.35
CA ARG A 199 5.05 -11.35 -8.69
C ARG A 199 6.48 -10.78 -8.69
N ILE A 200 7.43 -11.62 -8.29
CA ILE A 200 8.85 -11.27 -8.20
C ILE A 200 9.61 -11.36 -9.53
N GLN A 201 8.96 -11.73 -10.64
CA GLN A 201 9.61 -11.92 -11.96
C GLN A 201 10.48 -10.74 -12.39
N LYS A 202 9.95 -9.51 -12.31
CA LYS A 202 10.68 -8.29 -12.64
C LYS A 202 11.81 -7.99 -11.65
N TYR A 203 11.59 -8.29 -10.37
CA TYR A 203 12.60 -8.14 -9.33
C TYR A 203 13.77 -9.11 -9.53
N ASP A 204 13.49 -10.37 -9.83
CA ASP A 204 14.51 -11.40 -10.09
C ASP A 204 15.23 -11.16 -11.42
N TYR A 205 14.51 -10.73 -12.46
CA TYR A 205 15.10 -10.33 -13.73
C TYR A 205 16.10 -9.18 -13.53
N ALA A 206 15.70 -8.10 -12.85
CA ALA A 206 16.60 -6.98 -12.57
C ALA A 206 17.84 -7.41 -11.77
N LYS A 207 17.71 -8.37 -10.84
CA LYS A 207 18.86 -8.91 -10.09
C LYS A 207 19.81 -9.70 -10.95
N SER A 208 19.31 -10.47 -11.92
CA SER A 208 20.15 -11.28 -12.81
C SER A 208 21.08 -10.46 -13.70
N ILE A 209 20.81 -9.16 -13.88
CA ILE A 209 21.69 -8.22 -14.62
C ILE A 209 22.98 -7.93 -13.84
N TYR A 210 22.96 -8.09 -12.52
CA TYR A 210 24.08 -7.81 -11.60
C TYR A 210 24.37 -9.05 -10.72
N PRO A 211 24.82 -10.17 -11.31
CA PRO A 211 25.05 -11.42 -10.58
C PRO A 211 26.12 -11.32 -9.49
N GLU A 212 26.99 -10.32 -9.56
CA GLU A 212 28.06 -10.07 -8.58
C GLU A 212 27.60 -9.42 -7.28
N VAL A 213 26.35 -8.98 -7.18
CA VAL A 213 25.84 -8.22 -6.03
C VAL A 213 25.12 -9.14 -5.03
N ASP A 214 25.49 -9.02 -3.75
CA ASP A 214 24.70 -9.61 -2.68
C ASP A 214 23.46 -8.76 -2.37
N PHE A 215 22.29 -9.28 -2.72
CA PHE A 215 20.99 -8.65 -2.44
C PHE A 215 20.36 -9.08 -1.12
N SER A 216 21.10 -9.77 -0.23
CA SER A 216 20.60 -10.24 1.06
C SER A 216 20.06 -9.10 1.94
N GLU A 217 20.76 -7.97 2.00
CA GLU A 217 20.35 -6.79 2.79
C GLU A 217 19.07 -6.12 2.28
N MET A 218 18.79 -6.25 0.97
CA MET A 218 17.53 -5.76 0.41
C MET A 218 16.34 -6.57 0.90
N LYS A 219 16.52 -7.88 1.14
CA LYS A 219 15.46 -8.72 1.70
C LYS A 219 15.24 -8.29 3.14
N SER A 220 14.16 -7.57 3.40
CA SER A 220 13.69 -7.35 4.76
C SER A 220 13.52 -8.70 5.45
N THR A 221 14.50 -9.07 6.28
CA THR A 221 14.36 -10.14 7.26
C THR A 221 13.29 -9.65 8.22
N LYS A 222 12.04 -10.00 7.95
CA LYS A 222 10.96 -9.79 8.91
C LYS A 222 11.39 -10.50 10.18
N LYS A 223 11.73 -9.72 11.21
CA LYS A 223 11.89 -10.27 12.55
C LYS A 223 10.59 -10.98 12.90
N VAL A 224 10.70 -12.20 13.41
CA VAL A 224 9.55 -12.95 13.88
C VAL A 224 8.92 -12.15 15.02
N GLU A 225 7.64 -11.83 14.84
CA GLU A 225 6.84 -11.10 15.81
C GLU A 225 5.76 -12.02 16.35
N VAL A 226 5.80 -12.26 17.67
CA VAL A 226 4.86 -13.09 18.44
C VAL A 226 3.96 -12.21 19.30
N PHE A 227 2.83 -12.73 19.76
CA PHE A 227 1.89 -12.00 20.61
C PHE A 227 2.39 -11.87 22.05
N TYR A 228 2.11 -10.73 22.66
CA TYR A 228 2.21 -10.56 24.11
C TYR A 228 0.84 -10.79 24.73
N ILE A 229 0.78 -11.54 25.82
CA ILE A 229 -0.45 -11.85 26.58
C ILE A 229 -0.11 -11.87 28.07
N GLU A 230 -1.12 -11.65 28.92
CA GLU A 230 -1.00 -11.80 30.38
C GLU A 230 -1.61 -13.12 30.87
N GLN A 231 -2.36 -13.80 30.00
CA GLN A 231 -3.01 -15.09 30.26
C GLN A 231 -2.01 -16.20 30.56
N ASN A 232 -2.39 -17.08 31.49
CA ASN A 232 -1.52 -18.16 31.95
C ASN A 232 -1.60 -19.41 31.05
N ASP A 233 -0.85 -20.46 31.39
CA ASP A 233 -0.86 -21.74 30.66
C ASP A 233 -2.25 -22.37 30.56
N GLU A 234 -3.05 -22.29 31.62
CA GLU A 234 -4.37 -22.90 31.68
C GLU A 234 -5.34 -22.18 30.72
N ASP A 235 -5.36 -20.85 30.75
CA ASP A 235 -6.15 -20.04 29.82
C ASP A 235 -5.81 -20.37 28.35
N ARG A 236 -4.52 -20.56 28.06
CA ARG A 236 -4.03 -20.96 26.74
C ARG A 236 -4.48 -22.36 26.35
N ARG A 237 -4.48 -23.33 27.27
CA ARG A 237 -4.96 -24.70 27.02
C ARG A 237 -6.46 -24.69 26.72
N ILE A 238 -7.24 -23.97 27.52
CA ILE A 238 -8.69 -23.84 27.33
C ILE A 238 -9.01 -23.21 25.96
N MET A 239 -8.30 -22.14 25.58
CA MET A 239 -8.46 -21.53 24.25
C MET A 239 -8.09 -22.52 23.14
N LEU A 240 -6.95 -23.21 23.25
CA LEU A 240 -6.50 -24.19 22.26
C LEU A 240 -7.55 -25.28 22.05
N ASP A 241 -8.02 -25.90 23.13
CA ASP A 241 -8.99 -26.99 23.08
C ASP A 241 -10.31 -26.53 22.45
N ALA A 242 -10.76 -25.31 22.77
CA ALA A 242 -11.97 -24.75 22.17
C ALA A 242 -11.78 -24.46 20.67
N LEU A 243 -10.63 -23.93 20.26
CA LEU A 243 -10.33 -23.67 18.85
C LEU A 243 -10.23 -24.97 18.04
N LEU A 244 -9.65 -26.03 18.60
CA LEU A 244 -9.60 -27.37 18.01
C LEU A 244 -11.01 -27.98 17.90
N LYS A 245 -11.76 -28.00 19.00
CA LYS A 245 -13.11 -28.56 19.07
C LYS A 245 -14.07 -27.94 18.05
N HIS A 246 -13.94 -26.64 17.80
CA HIS A 246 -14.79 -25.91 16.86
C HIS A 246 -14.17 -25.75 15.45
N GLY A 247 -13.03 -26.38 15.19
CA GLY A 247 -12.42 -26.44 13.86
C GLY A 247 -11.95 -25.09 13.33
N TYR A 248 -11.47 -24.20 14.20
CA TYR A 248 -10.88 -22.91 13.82
C TYR A 248 -9.44 -23.04 13.35
N ILE A 249 -8.72 -24.01 13.92
CA ILE A 249 -7.32 -24.32 13.60
C ILE A 249 -7.18 -25.79 13.24
N SER A 250 -6.03 -26.16 12.70
CA SER A 250 -5.73 -27.54 12.29
C SER A 250 -5.66 -28.50 13.49
N LEU A 251 -6.22 -29.70 13.34
CA LEU A 251 -6.30 -30.72 14.41
C LEU A 251 -4.92 -31.24 14.87
N ASP A 252 -3.90 -31.10 14.04
CA ASP A 252 -2.49 -31.43 14.35
C ASP A 252 -1.77 -30.31 15.15
N THR A 253 -2.46 -29.23 15.51
CA THR A 253 -1.86 -28.14 16.29
C THR A 253 -1.65 -28.57 17.74
N THR A 254 -0.39 -28.79 18.12
CA THR A 254 -0.01 -29.14 19.50
C THR A 254 0.03 -27.90 20.40
N PHE A 255 -0.07 -28.11 21.73
CA PHE A 255 0.09 -27.03 22.69
C PHE A 255 1.44 -26.32 22.58
N LYS A 256 2.54 -27.05 22.33
CA LYS A 256 3.87 -26.45 22.11
C LYS A 256 3.87 -25.49 20.91
N LYS A 257 3.28 -25.92 19.79
CA LYS A 257 3.16 -25.08 18.58
C LYS A 257 2.25 -23.88 18.82
N PHE A 258 1.14 -24.08 19.54
CA PHE A 258 0.24 -22.99 19.94
C PHE A 258 0.97 -21.98 20.83
N ASN A 259 1.70 -22.46 21.84
CA ASN A 259 2.43 -21.62 22.80
C ASN A 259 3.53 -20.79 22.14
N GLY A 260 4.16 -21.32 21.09
CA GLY A 260 5.18 -20.61 20.32
C GLY A 260 4.70 -19.28 19.74
N ILE A 261 3.40 -19.07 19.49
CA ILE A 261 2.90 -17.76 19.00
C ILE A 261 2.94 -16.66 20.07
N PHE A 262 3.31 -16.99 21.31
CA PHE A 262 3.47 -16.07 22.43
C PHE A 262 4.92 -15.94 22.93
N ASP A 263 5.82 -16.80 22.44
CA ASP A 263 7.23 -16.87 22.88
C ASP A 263 8.15 -17.04 21.66
N LYS A 264 9.03 -16.05 21.45
CA LYS A 264 9.93 -16.02 20.29
C LYS A 264 10.93 -17.19 20.30
N GLU A 265 11.35 -17.67 21.47
CA GLU A 265 12.32 -18.76 21.59
C GLU A 265 11.67 -20.12 21.32
N GLN A 266 10.37 -20.24 21.61
CA GLN A 266 9.60 -21.46 21.38
C GLN A 266 8.88 -21.48 20.03
N PHE A 267 8.94 -20.40 19.25
CA PHE A 267 8.24 -20.28 17.98
C PHE A 267 8.79 -21.27 16.93
N SER A 268 8.07 -22.36 16.71
CA SER A 268 8.40 -23.39 15.72
C SER A 268 7.77 -23.16 14.34
N GLY A 269 7.01 -22.08 14.17
CA GLY A 269 6.30 -21.75 12.92
C GLY A 269 4.82 -21.45 13.10
N PRO A 270 4.14 -20.98 12.04
CA PRO A 270 2.77 -20.49 12.13
C PRO A 270 1.74 -21.61 12.31
N ILE A 271 0.59 -21.24 12.90
CA ILE A 271 -0.59 -22.09 13.08
C ILE A 271 -1.48 -22.01 11.82
N ASP A 272 -1.96 -23.15 11.34
CA ASP A 272 -2.87 -23.17 10.20
C ASP A 272 -4.32 -22.94 10.64
N TRP A 273 -4.81 -21.75 10.32
CA TRP A 273 -6.18 -21.29 10.54
C TRP A 273 -7.08 -21.78 9.40
N LYS A 274 -8.14 -22.50 9.76
CA LYS A 274 -9.03 -23.20 8.81
C LYS A 274 -10.23 -22.36 8.37
N LYS A 275 -10.49 -21.22 9.02
CA LYS A 275 -11.57 -20.30 8.64
C LYS A 275 -11.07 -19.15 7.75
N GLY A 276 -11.94 -18.22 7.38
CA GLY A 276 -11.54 -17.08 6.52
C GLY A 276 -10.61 -16.09 7.22
N GLN A 277 -9.84 -15.30 6.43
CA GLN A 277 -9.01 -14.20 6.94
C GLN A 277 -9.79 -13.17 7.78
N ARG A 278 -11.08 -12.96 7.50
CA ARG A 278 -11.92 -12.05 8.28
C ARG A 278 -12.22 -12.59 9.68
N GLN A 279 -12.45 -13.90 9.82
CA GLN A 279 -12.59 -14.55 11.12
C GLN A 279 -11.27 -14.59 11.88
N LEU A 280 -10.15 -14.82 11.19
CA LEU A 280 -8.82 -14.66 11.80
C LEU A 280 -8.63 -13.24 12.33
N ALA A 281 -8.92 -12.21 11.52
CA ALA A 281 -8.80 -10.82 11.93
C ALA A 281 -9.68 -10.49 13.15
N TYR A 282 -10.90 -11.02 13.19
CA TYR A 282 -11.79 -10.91 14.33
C TYR A 282 -11.20 -11.56 15.58
N PHE A 283 -10.77 -12.83 15.49
CA PHE A 283 -10.09 -13.53 16.57
C PHE A 283 -8.88 -12.77 17.11
N LEU A 284 -7.97 -12.35 16.23
CA LEU A 284 -6.76 -11.62 16.60
C LEU A 284 -7.10 -10.34 17.37
N PHE A 285 -8.10 -9.60 16.91
CA PHE A 285 -8.51 -8.39 17.59
C PHE A 285 -9.13 -8.68 18.95
N GLN A 286 -10.10 -9.59 19.01
CA GLN A 286 -10.81 -9.89 20.24
C GLN A 286 -9.87 -10.49 21.29
N ALA A 287 -9.01 -11.42 20.91
CA ALA A 287 -8.12 -12.11 21.83
C ALA A 287 -6.88 -11.29 22.22
N PHE A 288 -6.29 -10.53 21.29
CA PHE A 288 -4.92 -10.02 21.50
C PHE A 288 -4.75 -8.50 21.34
N ALA A 289 -5.76 -7.74 20.89
CA ALA A 289 -5.57 -6.32 20.58
C ALA A 289 -5.11 -5.49 21.78
N ARG A 290 -5.61 -5.79 22.98
CA ARG A 290 -5.37 -5.02 24.22
C ARG A 290 -3.89 -4.69 24.45
N PHE A 291 -3.00 -5.63 24.20
CA PHE A 291 -1.56 -5.47 24.43
C PHE A 291 -0.71 -5.43 23.15
N ASN A 292 -1.34 -5.52 21.98
CA ASN A 292 -0.63 -5.70 20.71
C ASN A 292 -1.00 -4.67 19.64
N GLU A 293 -1.77 -3.62 19.98
CA GLU A 293 -2.40 -2.70 19.01
C GLU A 293 -1.49 -2.24 17.85
N LYS A 294 -0.26 -1.79 18.15
CA LYS A 294 0.68 -1.28 17.13
C LYS A 294 1.08 -2.32 16.08
N ASN A 295 1.28 -3.58 16.49
CA ASN A 295 1.84 -4.63 15.64
C ASN A 295 0.90 -5.83 15.46
N LEU A 296 -0.36 -5.73 15.88
CA LEU A 296 -1.33 -6.83 15.93
C LEU A 296 -1.39 -7.61 14.61
N TRP A 297 -1.53 -6.89 13.50
CA TRP A 297 -1.68 -7.49 12.18
C TRP A 297 -0.38 -8.07 11.64
N ILE A 298 0.77 -7.51 12.04
CA ILE A 298 2.10 -8.04 11.67
C ILE A 298 2.32 -9.37 12.41
N LYS A 299 2.01 -9.42 13.71
CA LYS A 299 2.04 -10.65 14.52
C LYS A 299 1.10 -11.70 13.96
N GLY A 300 -0.10 -11.29 13.53
CA GLY A 300 -1.06 -12.15 12.84
C GLY A 300 -0.52 -12.75 11.53
N GLU A 301 0.24 -11.97 10.76
CA GLU A 301 0.92 -12.45 9.56
C GLU A 301 2.06 -13.43 9.86
N CYS A 302 2.82 -13.21 10.94
CA CYS A 302 3.92 -14.08 11.35
C CYS A 302 3.43 -15.41 11.94
N CYS A 303 2.39 -15.37 12.77
CA CYS A 303 1.99 -16.50 13.61
C CYS A 303 0.92 -17.40 12.98
N PHE A 304 0.28 -16.99 11.88
CA PHE A 304 -0.81 -17.75 11.28
C PHE A 304 -0.65 -17.94 9.77
N LEU A 305 -1.14 -19.07 9.28
CA LEU A 305 -1.48 -19.33 7.89
C LEU A 305 -3.00 -19.40 7.77
N VAL A 306 -3.57 -18.99 6.64
CA VAL A 306 -4.97 -19.22 6.32
C VAL A 306 -5.04 -20.18 5.16
N ASN A 307 -5.50 -21.40 5.43
CA ASN A 307 -5.50 -22.52 4.48
C ASN A 307 -4.12 -22.71 3.82
N GLY A 308 -3.06 -22.78 4.65
CA GLY A 308 -1.68 -22.98 4.20
C GLY A 308 -1.00 -21.76 3.57
N LYS A 309 -1.63 -20.58 3.51
CA LYS A 309 -1.04 -19.36 2.93
C LYS A 309 -0.90 -18.25 3.95
N THR A 310 0.21 -17.51 3.89
CA THR A 310 0.43 -16.33 4.75
C THR A 310 -0.67 -15.27 4.53
N PRO A 311 -1.35 -14.82 5.60
CA PRO A 311 -2.42 -13.85 5.46
C PRO A 311 -1.87 -12.46 5.11
N HIS A 312 -2.66 -11.67 4.39
CA HIS A 312 -2.25 -10.32 3.99
C HIS A 312 -2.65 -9.31 5.08
N VAL A 313 -1.66 -8.58 5.63
CA VAL A 313 -1.84 -7.59 6.72
C VAL A 313 -2.98 -6.60 6.43
N ALA A 314 -3.01 -6.02 5.23
CA ALA A 314 -4.06 -5.05 4.89
C ALA A 314 -5.45 -5.71 4.82
N CYS A 315 -5.53 -7.00 4.47
CA CYS A 315 -6.79 -7.75 4.45
C CYS A 315 -7.27 -8.06 5.87
N LEU A 316 -6.36 -8.33 6.81
CA LEU A 316 -6.71 -8.50 8.22
C LEU A 316 -7.27 -7.18 8.80
N SER A 317 -6.52 -6.09 8.66
CA SER A 317 -6.91 -4.76 9.16
C SER A 317 -8.23 -4.27 8.55
N SER A 318 -8.37 -4.32 7.22
CA SER A 318 -9.62 -3.92 6.55
C SER A 318 -10.78 -4.87 6.87
N GLY A 319 -10.50 -6.17 7.02
CA GLY A 319 -11.48 -7.19 7.39
C GLY A 319 -12.12 -6.91 8.75
N TYR A 320 -11.31 -6.62 9.77
CA TYR A 320 -11.82 -6.25 11.09
C TYR A 320 -12.48 -4.86 11.09
N SER A 321 -11.88 -3.87 10.43
CA SER A 321 -12.45 -2.52 10.32
C SER A 321 -13.86 -2.53 9.70
N PHE A 322 -14.13 -3.47 8.80
CA PHE A 322 -15.47 -3.69 8.25
C PHE A 322 -16.46 -4.16 9.31
N ILE A 323 -16.09 -5.14 10.14
CA ILE A 323 -16.92 -5.64 11.25
C ILE A 323 -17.27 -4.50 12.21
N LYS A 324 -16.26 -3.71 12.62
CA LYS A 324 -16.44 -2.58 13.53
C LYS A 324 -17.37 -1.51 12.95
N ARG A 325 -17.18 -1.09 11.70
CA ARG A 325 -18.02 -0.06 11.04
C ARG A 325 -19.49 -0.45 10.92
N HIS A 326 -19.79 -1.74 10.82
CA HIS A 326 -21.17 -2.22 10.72
C HIS A 326 -21.78 -2.57 12.08
N ASN A 327 -21.06 -2.31 13.17
CA ASN A 327 -21.46 -2.64 14.54
C ASN A 327 -21.75 -4.13 14.75
N TRP A 328 -20.89 -5.00 14.21
CA TRP A 328 -21.06 -6.46 14.27
C TRP A 328 -20.14 -7.15 15.28
N THR A 329 -19.40 -6.37 16.07
CA THR A 329 -18.43 -6.86 17.04
C THR A 329 -19.02 -7.96 17.93
N ASP A 330 -20.28 -7.84 18.33
CA ASP A 330 -20.92 -8.79 19.26
C ASP A 330 -21.75 -9.90 18.60
N ARG A 331 -21.87 -9.90 17.27
CA ARG A 331 -22.72 -10.87 16.53
C ARG A 331 -22.06 -11.53 15.32
N PHE A 332 -20.81 -11.18 15.02
CA PHE A 332 -20.12 -11.67 13.83
C PHE A 332 -19.82 -13.17 13.89
N ASP A 333 -19.25 -13.65 15.00
CA ASP A 333 -18.99 -15.06 15.25
C ASP A 333 -19.13 -15.30 16.76
N LEU A 334 -20.33 -15.70 17.18
CA LEU A 334 -20.69 -15.79 18.60
C LEU A 334 -19.82 -16.80 19.36
N LYS A 335 -19.51 -17.93 18.72
CA LYS A 335 -18.69 -18.96 19.36
C LYS A 335 -17.25 -18.50 19.50
N LEU A 336 -16.70 -17.87 18.46
CA LEU A 336 -15.35 -17.32 18.51
C LEU A 336 -15.25 -16.16 19.51
N LYS A 337 -16.30 -15.34 19.64
CA LYS A 337 -16.41 -14.31 20.68
C LYS A 337 -16.38 -14.92 22.07
N GLU A 338 -17.20 -15.94 22.35
CA GLU A 338 -17.23 -16.63 23.64
C GLU A 338 -15.84 -17.18 24.02
N ILE A 339 -15.12 -17.76 23.06
CA ILE A 339 -13.75 -18.26 23.27
C ILE A 339 -12.81 -17.11 23.65
N CYS A 340 -12.87 -15.98 22.95
CA CYS A 340 -12.02 -14.83 23.21
C CYS A 340 -12.36 -14.14 24.54
N ASP A 341 -13.65 -13.97 24.84
CA ASP A 341 -14.12 -13.35 26.09
C ASP A 341 -13.66 -14.19 27.29
N ARG A 342 -13.80 -15.52 27.22
CA ARG A 342 -13.31 -16.43 28.27
C ARG A 342 -11.80 -16.30 28.48
N PHE A 343 -11.02 -16.28 27.39
CA PHE A 343 -9.57 -16.12 27.47
C PHE A 343 -9.16 -14.77 28.06
N ASN A 344 -9.93 -13.71 27.78
CA ASN A 344 -9.68 -12.38 28.34
C ASN A 344 -10.33 -12.15 29.71
N HIS A 345 -10.91 -13.18 30.33
CA HIS A 345 -11.67 -13.08 31.58
C HIS A 345 -12.75 -11.99 31.56
N ILE A 346 -13.40 -11.81 30.41
CA ILE A 346 -14.51 -10.88 30.24
C ILE A 346 -15.80 -11.61 30.63
N GLU A 347 -16.53 -11.08 31.61
CA GLU A 347 -17.83 -11.63 31.99
C GLU A 347 -18.83 -11.50 30.83
N PRO A 348 -19.64 -12.54 30.55
CA PRO A 348 -20.66 -12.47 29.52
C PRO A 348 -21.73 -11.46 29.93
N ILE A 349 -21.73 -10.30 29.29
CA ILE A 349 -22.80 -9.32 29.47
C ILE A 349 -24.07 -9.92 28.87
N SER A 350 -25.06 -10.24 29.70
CA SER A 350 -26.39 -10.65 29.25
C SER A 350 -27.17 -9.44 28.71
N VAL A 351 -26.67 -8.80 27.65
CA VAL A 351 -27.49 -7.85 26.91
C VAL A 351 -28.50 -8.69 26.12
N PRO A 352 -29.82 -8.52 26.31
CA PRO A 352 -30.79 -9.13 25.42
C PRO A 352 -30.42 -8.65 24.02
N PHE A 353 -30.05 -9.55 23.12
CA PHE A 353 -29.80 -9.20 21.72
C PHE A 353 -31.06 -8.53 21.20
N LYS A 354 -31.10 -7.19 21.16
CA LYS A 354 -32.21 -6.42 20.58
C LYS A 354 -32.35 -6.86 19.11
N ASN A 355 -33.31 -7.74 18.83
CA ASN A 355 -33.84 -8.08 17.50
C ASN A 355 -32.80 -8.32 16.38
N SER A 356 -31.59 -8.79 16.71
CA SER A 356 -30.44 -8.77 15.80
C SER A 356 -29.86 -10.18 15.64
N LEU A 357 -30.12 -10.81 14.49
CA LEU A 357 -29.67 -12.16 14.17
C LEU A 357 -28.14 -12.30 14.11
N PRO A 358 -27.57 -13.45 14.51
CA PRO A 358 -26.15 -13.76 14.33
C PRO A 358 -25.75 -13.73 12.85
N ILE A 359 -24.51 -13.33 12.56
CA ILE A 359 -24.01 -13.34 11.18
C ILE A 359 -23.56 -14.76 10.80
N HIS A 360 -24.12 -15.29 9.72
CA HIS A 360 -23.69 -16.57 9.18
C HIS A 360 -22.37 -16.45 8.40
N THR A 361 -21.33 -17.13 8.88
CA THR A 361 -19.95 -17.02 8.38
C THR A 361 -19.54 -18.12 7.38
N SER A 362 -20.40 -19.11 7.10
CA SER A 362 -20.11 -20.14 6.09
C SER A 362 -19.86 -19.52 4.71
N LYS A 363 -19.03 -20.18 3.90
CA LYS A 363 -18.77 -19.78 2.51
C LYS A 363 -19.46 -20.68 1.48
N CYS A 364 -19.98 -21.82 1.93
CA CYS A 364 -20.43 -22.89 1.04
C CYS A 364 -21.95 -22.85 0.83
N VAL A 365 -22.70 -22.39 1.83
CA VAL A 365 -24.16 -22.34 1.82
C VAL A 365 -24.70 -20.98 2.26
N PHE A 366 -25.92 -20.66 1.85
CA PHE A 366 -26.66 -19.50 2.32
C PHE A 366 -27.21 -19.74 3.73
N HIS A 367 -27.40 -18.66 4.47
CA HIS A 367 -28.20 -18.64 5.68
C HIS A 367 -29.64 -18.30 5.33
N SER A 368 -30.56 -18.95 6.04
CA SER A 368 -31.98 -18.63 6.01
C SER A 368 -32.58 -18.91 7.38
N THR A 369 -33.37 -17.97 7.89
CA THR A 369 -34.24 -18.20 9.06
C THR A 369 -35.68 -18.57 8.66
N ALA A 370 -35.93 -18.70 7.35
CA ALA A 370 -37.22 -19.08 6.81
C ALA A 370 -37.65 -20.47 7.30
N SER A 371 -38.96 -20.69 7.45
CA SER A 371 -39.48 -22.00 7.80
C SER A 371 -39.31 -23.00 6.64
N PRO A 372 -39.30 -24.31 6.91
CA PRO A 372 -39.26 -25.32 5.85
C PRO A 372 -40.35 -25.13 4.78
N GLU A 373 -41.53 -24.67 5.17
CA GLU A 373 -42.66 -24.41 4.27
C GLU A 373 -42.38 -23.22 3.34
N ALA A 374 -41.76 -22.16 3.86
CA ALA A 374 -41.36 -21.00 3.06
C ALA A 374 -40.25 -21.36 2.04
N ILE A 375 -39.29 -22.20 2.45
CA ILE A 375 -38.24 -22.73 1.57
C ILE A 375 -38.85 -23.62 0.48
N SER A 376 -39.81 -24.49 0.84
CA SER A 376 -40.57 -25.34 -0.12
C SER A 376 -41.35 -24.50 -1.11
N THR A 377 -42.08 -23.49 -0.63
CA THR A 377 -42.88 -22.60 -1.49
C THR A 377 -42.00 -21.86 -2.51
N MET A 378 -40.84 -21.37 -2.08
CA MET A 378 -39.86 -20.73 -2.98
C MET A 378 -39.32 -21.73 -4.01
N TYR A 379 -39.00 -22.95 -3.59
CA TYR A 379 -38.57 -24.03 -4.47
C TYR A 379 -39.61 -24.34 -5.55
N ASP A 380 -40.86 -24.58 -5.16
CA ASP A 380 -41.95 -24.92 -6.08
C ASP A 380 -42.18 -23.80 -7.11
N ALA A 381 -42.10 -22.54 -6.68
CA ALA A 381 -42.21 -21.38 -7.56
C ALA A 381 -41.03 -21.27 -8.54
N LEU A 382 -39.81 -21.56 -8.09
CA LEU A 382 -38.62 -21.50 -8.95
C LEU A 382 -38.59 -22.65 -9.98
N VAL A 383 -39.08 -23.83 -9.62
CA VAL A 383 -39.19 -24.97 -10.54
C VAL A 383 -40.31 -24.73 -11.56
N SER A 384 -41.50 -24.33 -11.11
CA SER A 384 -42.66 -24.08 -12.00
C SER A 384 -42.40 -22.98 -13.03
N GLU A 385 -41.67 -21.93 -12.66
CA GLU A 385 -41.28 -20.84 -13.56
C GLU A 385 -40.00 -21.14 -14.38
N GLY A 386 -39.43 -22.33 -14.21
CA GLY A 386 -38.28 -22.81 -14.97
C GLY A 386 -37.00 -22.02 -14.69
N TYR A 387 -36.80 -21.57 -13.46
CA TYR A 387 -35.57 -20.94 -12.98
C TYR A 387 -34.52 -21.95 -12.52
N ILE A 388 -34.99 -23.07 -11.97
CA ILE A 388 -34.17 -24.20 -11.53
C ILE A 388 -34.48 -25.42 -12.42
N ASP A 389 -33.49 -26.28 -12.62
CA ASP A 389 -33.65 -27.52 -13.39
C ASP A 389 -34.76 -28.39 -12.76
N PRO A 390 -35.77 -28.84 -13.53
CA PRO A 390 -36.87 -29.66 -13.02
C PRO A 390 -36.43 -31.01 -12.44
N GLN A 391 -35.21 -31.47 -12.73
CA GLN A 391 -34.63 -32.67 -12.11
C GLN A 391 -34.02 -32.41 -10.72
N THR A 392 -33.94 -31.14 -10.29
CA THR A 392 -33.44 -30.79 -8.95
C THR A 392 -34.48 -31.20 -7.91
N SER A 393 -34.17 -32.16 -7.04
CA SER A 393 -35.02 -32.50 -5.88
C SER A 393 -35.09 -31.35 -4.86
N PHE A 394 -36.17 -31.31 -4.07
CA PHE A 394 -36.30 -30.35 -2.97
C PHE A 394 -35.15 -30.47 -1.95
N GLU A 395 -34.70 -31.68 -1.65
CA GLU A 395 -33.60 -31.94 -0.71
C GLU A 395 -32.28 -31.33 -1.20
N ALA A 396 -32.00 -31.43 -2.50
CA ALA A 396 -30.83 -30.80 -3.12
C ALA A 396 -30.92 -29.27 -3.04
N TYR A 397 -32.11 -28.69 -3.23
CA TYR A 397 -32.32 -27.26 -3.07
C TYR A 397 -32.19 -26.82 -1.61
N LYS A 398 -32.84 -27.51 -0.66
CA LYS A 398 -32.74 -27.24 0.78
C LYS A 398 -31.30 -27.28 1.28
N GLY A 399 -30.48 -28.17 0.72
CA GLY A 399 -29.05 -28.28 1.00
C GLY A 399 -28.28 -26.96 0.80
N ILE A 400 -28.73 -26.04 -0.06
CA ILE A 400 -28.07 -24.73 -0.24
C ILE A 400 -28.20 -23.82 0.99
N PHE A 401 -29.01 -24.19 1.99
CA PHE A 401 -29.19 -23.45 3.24
C PHE A 401 -28.63 -24.18 4.47
N VAL A 402 -28.26 -25.45 4.34
CA VAL A 402 -27.83 -26.30 5.46
C VAL A 402 -26.56 -27.04 5.09
N GLU A 403 -25.43 -26.66 5.71
CA GLU A 403 -24.10 -27.13 5.33
C GLU A 403 -23.94 -28.66 5.45
N THR A 404 -24.56 -29.28 6.46
CA THR A 404 -24.54 -30.73 6.65
C THR A 404 -25.40 -31.50 5.65
N GLU A 405 -26.37 -30.84 5.00
CA GLU A 405 -27.24 -31.42 3.98
C GLU A 405 -26.78 -31.09 2.56
N PHE A 406 -25.74 -30.25 2.40
CA PHE A 406 -25.26 -29.79 1.11
C PHE A 406 -24.52 -30.91 0.36
N LYS A 407 -25.18 -31.48 -0.65
CA LYS A 407 -24.63 -32.57 -1.49
C LYS A 407 -24.01 -32.10 -2.80
N GLY A 408 -24.31 -30.88 -3.24
CA GLY A 408 -23.84 -30.34 -4.51
C GLY A 408 -24.65 -29.12 -4.98
N PRO A 409 -24.20 -28.45 -6.04
CA PRO A 409 -24.86 -27.25 -6.54
C PRO A 409 -26.17 -27.55 -7.27
N VAL A 410 -27.10 -26.60 -7.18
CA VAL A 410 -28.35 -26.55 -7.94
C VAL A 410 -28.10 -25.97 -9.33
N VAL A 411 -28.74 -26.54 -10.37
CA VAL A 411 -28.63 -26.04 -11.73
C VAL A 411 -29.63 -24.90 -11.94
N TRP A 412 -29.10 -23.70 -12.21
CA TRP A 412 -29.86 -22.49 -12.54
C TRP A 412 -30.05 -22.39 -14.05
N MET A 413 -31.30 -22.33 -14.51
CA MET A 413 -31.67 -22.46 -15.93
C MET A 413 -31.68 -21.14 -16.70
N LYS A 414 -31.73 -19.99 -16.01
CA LYS A 414 -31.74 -18.67 -16.67
C LYS A 414 -30.36 -18.03 -16.75
N SER A 415 -30.30 -16.82 -17.30
CA SER A 415 -29.08 -16.02 -17.35
C SER A 415 -28.51 -15.73 -15.95
N GLN A 416 -27.19 -15.59 -15.87
CA GLN A 416 -26.49 -15.27 -14.62
C GLN A 416 -26.94 -13.92 -14.02
N ILE A 417 -27.37 -12.96 -14.84
CA ILE A 417 -27.91 -11.69 -14.35
C ILE A 417 -29.19 -11.88 -13.54
N ARG A 418 -30.06 -12.83 -13.91
CA ARG A 418 -31.27 -13.19 -13.14
C ARG A 418 -30.93 -13.94 -11.85
N LEU A 419 -29.92 -14.82 -11.88
CA LEU A 419 -29.40 -15.44 -10.66
C LEU A 419 -28.86 -14.38 -9.69
N SER A 420 -28.09 -13.41 -10.22
CA SER A 420 -27.55 -12.30 -9.43
C SER A 420 -28.66 -11.48 -8.79
N TYR A 421 -29.76 -11.26 -9.53
CA TYR A 421 -30.93 -10.53 -9.08
C TYR A 421 -31.67 -11.28 -7.95
N LEU A 422 -32.00 -12.57 -8.14
CA LEU A 422 -32.64 -13.39 -7.09
C LEU A 422 -31.80 -13.41 -5.80
N VAL A 423 -30.52 -13.72 -5.92
CA VAL A 423 -29.61 -13.82 -4.77
C VAL A 423 -29.50 -12.47 -4.05
N HIS A 424 -29.51 -11.36 -4.79
CA HIS A 424 -29.52 -10.04 -4.19
C HIS A 424 -30.82 -9.72 -3.45
N LEU A 425 -31.97 -10.06 -4.01
CA LEU A 425 -33.26 -9.78 -3.37
C LEU A 425 -33.50 -10.70 -2.18
N ALA A 426 -33.51 -12.01 -2.41
CA ALA A 426 -33.94 -12.98 -1.40
C ALA A 426 -32.87 -13.27 -0.34
N PHE A 427 -31.59 -13.38 -0.72
CA PHE A 427 -30.57 -13.93 0.19
C PHE A 427 -29.66 -12.87 0.82
N LYS A 428 -29.44 -11.72 0.16
CA LYS A 428 -28.57 -10.65 0.68
C LYS A 428 -28.93 -10.17 2.09
N PRO A 429 -30.23 -10.01 2.47
CA PRO A 429 -30.58 -9.50 3.79
C PRO A 429 -30.00 -10.33 4.94
N GLU A 430 -30.05 -11.65 4.82
CA GLU A 430 -29.52 -12.61 5.81
C GLU A 430 -28.07 -13.04 5.51
N ASN A 431 -27.55 -12.73 4.31
CA ASN A 431 -26.21 -13.08 3.86
C ASN A 431 -25.41 -11.85 3.41
N PRO A 432 -25.05 -10.94 4.32
CA PRO A 432 -24.33 -9.73 3.95
C PRO A 432 -22.92 -10.00 3.41
N PHE A 433 -22.32 -11.16 3.70
CA PHE A 433 -20.98 -11.55 3.31
C PHE A 433 -20.93 -12.74 2.37
N ASP A 434 -19.87 -12.75 1.56
CA ASP A 434 -19.48 -13.87 0.71
C ASP A 434 -20.65 -14.39 -0.13
N MET A 435 -21.68 -13.56 -0.36
CA MET A 435 -22.92 -13.91 -1.06
C MET A 435 -22.62 -14.44 -2.46
N TRP A 436 -21.69 -13.80 -3.16
CA TRP A 436 -21.23 -14.27 -4.46
C TRP A 436 -20.36 -15.53 -4.37
N VAL A 437 -19.64 -15.76 -3.27
CA VAL A 437 -18.89 -17.01 -3.04
C VAL A 437 -19.88 -18.15 -2.81
N LYS A 438 -20.85 -17.96 -1.90
CA LYS A 438 -21.95 -18.88 -1.63
C LYS A 438 -22.70 -19.21 -2.91
N CYS A 439 -23.04 -18.21 -3.72
CA CYS A 439 -23.66 -18.40 -5.03
C CYS A 439 -22.83 -19.30 -5.95
N VAL A 440 -21.51 -19.09 -6.00
CA VAL A 440 -20.58 -19.94 -6.77
C VAL A 440 -20.51 -21.37 -6.24
N TYR A 441 -20.69 -21.61 -4.94
CA TYR A 441 -20.76 -22.97 -4.40
C TYR A 441 -22.11 -23.63 -4.64
N CYS A 442 -23.20 -22.90 -4.39
CA CYS A 442 -24.57 -23.40 -4.40
C CYS A 442 -25.18 -23.55 -5.81
N PHE A 443 -24.66 -22.88 -6.83
CA PHE A 443 -25.28 -22.88 -8.16
C PHE A 443 -24.31 -23.23 -9.31
N ARG A 444 -24.86 -23.84 -10.36
CA ARG A 444 -24.21 -24.04 -11.67
C ARG A 444 -25.14 -23.57 -12.79
N LEU A 445 -24.56 -23.12 -13.90
CA LEU A 445 -25.31 -22.81 -15.13
C LEU A 445 -25.56 -24.11 -15.92
N PRO A 446 -26.46 -24.11 -16.93
CA PRO A 446 -26.80 -25.34 -17.67
C PRO A 446 -25.61 -25.95 -18.42
N SER A 447 -24.58 -25.15 -18.70
CA SER A 447 -23.29 -25.59 -19.25
C SER A 447 -22.40 -26.36 -18.26
N GLY A 448 -22.85 -26.57 -17.01
CA GLY A 448 -22.06 -27.13 -15.92
C GLY A 448 -21.02 -26.17 -15.32
N LYS A 449 -20.88 -24.96 -15.87
CA LYS A 449 -19.95 -23.94 -15.37
C LYS A 449 -20.47 -23.25 -14.11
N ALA A 450 -19.55 -22.91 -13.21
CA ALA A 450 -19.86 -22.05 -12.05
C ALA A 450 -20.10 -20.60 -12.48
N PRO A 451 -20.99 -19.85 -11.80
CA PRO A 451 -21.15 -18.43 -12.02
C PRO A 451 -19.84 -17.64 -11.82
N SER A 452 -19.65 -16.55 -12.57
CA SER A 452 -18.51 -15.64 -12.36
C SER A 452 -18.85 -14.59 -11.29
N ARG A 453 -17.99 -14.47 -10.26
CA ARG A 453 -18.17 -13.48 -9.19
C ARG A 453 -18.12 -12.05 -9.71
N GLU A 454 -17.18 -11.77 -10.60
CA GLU A 454 -16.96 -10.45 -11.20
C GLU A 454 -18.16 -10.04 -12.04
N SER A 455 -18.69 -10.98 -12.84
CA SER A 455 -19.86 -10.71 -13.66
C SER A 455 -21.13 -10.55 -12.83
N MET A 456 -21.34 -11.31 -11.75
CA MET A 456 -22.50 -11.11 -10.87
C MET A 456 -22.51 -9.72 -10.20
N ASP A 457 -21.35 -9.24 -9.76
CA ASP A 457 -21.24 -7.89 -9.18
C ASP A 457 -21.50 -6.80 -10.24
N SER A 458 -20.93 -6.95 -11.45
CA SER A 458 -21.16 -6.04 -12.58
C SER A 458 -22.62 -6.02 -13.05
N ASN A 459 -23.25 -7.20 -13.12
CA ASN A 459 -24.66 -7.38 -13.48
C ASN A 459 -25.57 -6.63 -12.51
N LEU A 460 -25.35 -6.79 -11.20
CA LEU A 460 -26.15 -6.10 -10.19
C LEU A 460 -25.98 -4.58 -10.27
N ARG A 461 -24.75 -4.09 -10.46
CA ARG A 461 -24.50 -2.65 -10.68
C ARG A 461 -25.24 -2.13 -11.90
N THR A 462 -25.31 -2.91 -12.98
CA THR A 462 -26.05 -2.56 -14.20
C THR A 462 -27.55 -2.42 -13.94
N ILE A 463 -28.16 -3.37 -13.21
CA ILE A 463 -29.59 -3.31 -12.86
C ILE A 463 -29.88 -2.06 -12.01
N LYS A 464 -29.04 -1.79 -11.00
CA LYS A 464 -29.17 -0.62 -10.12
C LYS A 464 -29.00 0.70 -10.87
N LYS A 465 -27.99 0.80 -11.75
CA LYS A 465 -27.73 2.00 -12.54
C LYS A 465 -28.89 2.34 -13.48
N ARG A 466 -29.58 1.33 -14.01
CA ARG A 466 -30.75 1.51 -14.88
C ARG A 466 -32.04 1.80 -14.10
N ASN A 467 -31.98 1.85 -12.76
CA ASN A 467 -33.13 1.97 -11.86
C ASN A 467 -34.25 0.95 -12.14
N THR A 468 -33.84 -0.26 -12.58
CA THR A 468 -34.77 -1.34 -12.96
C THR A 468 -34.96 -2.37 -11.84
N LEU A 469 -34.57 -2.05 -10.60
CA LEU A 469 -34.58 -3.04 -9.53
C LEU A 469 -35.98 -3.58 -9.24
N ASP A 470 -37.04 -2.79 -9.46
CA ASP A 470 -38.42 -3.22 -9.18
C ASP A 470 -39.11 -3.91 -10.36
N ASN A 471 -38.58 -3.78 -11.58
CA ASN A 471 -39.23 -4.26 -12.81
C ASN A 471 -38.36 -5.14 -13.70
N PHE A 472 -37.11 -5.43 -13.31
CA PHE A 472 -36.17 -6.24 -14.10
C PHE A 472 -36.70 -7.65 -14.39
N ASP A 473 -37.29 -8.30 -13.38
CA ASP A 473 -37.96 -9.58 -13.52
C ASP A 473 -39.07 -9.68 -12.44
N ILE A 474 -40.29 -9.32 -12.82
CA ILE A 474 -41.42 -9.18 -11.88
C ILE A 474 -41.70 -10.50 -11.18
N LYS A 475 -41.70 -11.63 -11.92
CA LYS A 475 -41.96 -12.95 -11.34
C LYS A 475 -40.89 -13.31 -10.30
N LEU A 476 -39.62 -13.11 -10.64
CA LEU A 476 -38.52 -13.44 -9.74
C LEU A 476 -38.50 -12.52 -8.50
N LYS A 477 -38.89 -11.26 -8.67
CA LYS A 477 -39.10 -10.33 -7.56
C LYS A 477 -40.23 -10.79 -6.64
N THR A 478 -41.39 -11.17 -7.19
CA THR A 478 -42.51 -11.69 -6.41
C THR A 478 -42.13 -12.94 -5.60
N ILE A 479 -41.38 -13.86 -6.21
CA ILE A 479 -40.86 -15.05 -5.50
C ILE A 479 -39.98 -14.63 -4.31
N ALA A 480 -39.05 -13.70 -4.54
CA ALA A 480 -38.15 -13.20 -3.49
C ALA A 480 -38.89 -12.44 -2.38
N ASP A 481 -39.84 -11.57 -2.74
CA ASP A 481 -40.66 -10.80 -1.80
C ASP A 481 -41.51 -11.73 -0.93
N ASN A 482 -42.14 -12.75 -1.52
CA ASN A 482 -42.94 -13.75 -0.79
C ASN A 482 -42.07 -14.53 0.22
N TYR A 483 -40.87 -14.92 -0.20
CA TYR A 483 -39.89 -15.58 0.67
C TYR A 483 -39.48 -14.67 1.86
N LEU A 484 -39.18 -13.39 1.60
CA LEU A 484 -38.84 -12.42 2.65
C LEU A 484 -40.01 -12.11 3.58
N ALA A 485 -41.22 -11.99 3.05
CA ALA A 485 -42.43 -11.76 3.85
C ALA A 485 -42.70 -12.94 4.81
N ALA A 486 -42.38 -14.17 4.39
CA ALA A 486 -42.50 -15.35 5.24
C ALA A 486 -41.46 -15.35 6.39
N ILE A 487 -40.29 -14.73 6.19
CA ILE A 487 -39.27 -14.56 7.25
C ILE A 487 -39.72 -13.52 8.29
N GLN A 488 -40.32 -12.41 7.85
CA GLN A 488 -40.71 -11.30 8.73
C GLN A 488 -41.95 -11.56 9.61
N LYS A 489 -42.67 -12.66 9.39
CA LYS A 489 -43.85 -13.05 10.20
C LYS A 489 -43.49 -13.77 11.51
N LYS A 490 -42.20 -13.92 11.82
CA LYS A 490 -41.67 -14.37 13.12
C LYS A 490 -41.07 -13.18 13.87
#